data_AF-A0A919TBL1-F1
#
_entry.id   AF-A0A919TBL1-F1
#
_cell.length_a   1.000
_cell.length_b   1.000
_cell.length_c   1.000
_cell.angle_alpha   90.00
_cell.angle_beta   90.00
_cell.angle_gamma   90.00
#
_symmetry.space_group_name_H-M   'P 1'
#
loop_
_entity.id
_entity.type
_entity.pdbx_description
1 polymer ?
#
loop_
_entity_poly.entity_id
_entity_poly.type
_entity_poly.pdbx_seq_one_letter_code
_entity_poly.pdbx_strand_id
1 'polypeptide(L)'
;MGRRTSIPTMPSSVGSVSDLIDAVNRRQQGDQDILWFRGQRDDRWDVEPSIRRGYTPLDERNFTNRFRSRAAIRYSPAPAYDAHAAWLGLMQHYGLPTRILDWTRSPLVAAYFAVEHRLADMVDSSPGADAVIWVLRPHAMNRIHPDTDVTPSIDAVMCKELLAPAFTDNAAEPNTVMAVMAAETDLRMFVQQGCFTIHSDPTALNRLNRNAEFIEKLTVPAADIAGLAHEVSVCGFREGDIFPDLGHLAQELRHAYPPHGAAATP
;
A
#
# COMPACT_ATOMS: atom_id res chain seq x y z
N MET A 1 23.22 19.19 27.72
CA MET A 1 24.01 19.27 26.48
C MET A 1 24.12 17.85 25.92
N GLY A 2 23.04 17.37 25.30
CA GLY A 2 22.97 16.00 24.76
C GLY A 2 23.64 15.94 23.41
N ARG A 3 24.62 15.04 23.25
CA ARG A 3 25.27 14.77 21.96
C ARG A 3 24.18 14.40 20.96
N ARG A 4 23.98 15.25 19.94
CA ARG A 4 23.35 14.84 18.69
C ARG A 4 24.26 13.79 18.08
N THR A 5 23.98 12.51 18.33
CA THR A 5 24.57 11.42 17.56
C THR A 5 24.07 11.60 16.13
N SER A 6 25.00 11.96 15.24
CA SER A 6 24.79 11.95 13.80
C SER A 6 24.28 10.58 13.38
N ILE A 7 23.07 10.53 12.84
CA ILE A 7 22.51 9.33 12.21
C ILE A 7 23.45 8.96 11.05
N PRO A 8 24.01 7.74 11.00
CA PRO A 8 24.85 7.33 9.88
C PRO A 8 24.06 7.50 8.58
N THR A 9 24.69 7.99 7.51
CA THR A 9 24.12 7.95 6.16
C THR A 9 23.97 6.48 5.76
N MET A 10 22.76 5.96 5.94
CA MET A 10 22.41 4.54 5.89
C MET A 10 22.38 4.00 4.45
N PRO A 11 22.48 2.68 4.25
CA PRO A 11 22.15 2.07 2.97
C PRO A 11 20.70 2.39 2.66
N SER A 12 20.50 3.22 1.63
CA SER A 12 19.22 3.44 0.97
C SER A 12 18.95 2.37 -0.09
N SER A 13 19.77 1.32 -0.16
CA SER A 13 19.72 0.28 -1.17
C SER A 13 19.49 -1.08 -0.53
N VAL A 14 18.59 -1.87 -1.11
CA VAL A 14 18.22 -3.23 -0.69
C VAL A 14 18.31 -4.12 -1.92
N GLY A 15 19.29 -5.02 -1.96
CA GLY A 15 19.47 -5.97 -3.07
C GLY A 15 18.94 -7.38 -2.78
N SER A 16 18.71 -7.69 -1.51
CA SER A 16 18.29 -9.02 -1.03
C SER A 16 17.28 -8.92 0.12
N VAL A 17 16.62 -10.03 0.45
CA VAL A 17 15.81 -10.18 1.65
C VAL A 17 16.65 -9.94 2.91
N SER A 18 17.92 -10.38 2.92
CA SER A 18 18.82 -10.13 4.05
C SER A 18 19.05 -8.63 4.25
N ASP A 19 19.31 -7.87 3.17
CA ASP A 19 19.48 -6.42 3.24
C ASP A 19 18.22 -5.72 3.76
N LEU A 20 17.04 -6.21 3.36
CA LEU A 20 15.75 -5.69 3.80
C LEU A 20 15.55 -5.90 5.30
N ILE A 21 15.77 -7.12 5.79
CA ILE A 21 15.65 -7.44 7.21
C ILE A 21 16.64 -6.62 8.04
N ASP A 22 17.88 -6.50 7.58
CA ASP A 22 18.89 -5.64 8.20
C ASP A 22 18.47 -4.16 8.21
N ALA A 23 17.87 -3.67 7.12
CA ALA A 23 17.36 -2.31 7.03
C ALA A 23 16.20 -2.05 8.00
N VAL A 24 15.32 -3.04 8.21
CA VAL A 24 14.19 -2.98 9.16
C VAL A 24 14.68 -3.03 10.60
N ASN A 25 15.56 -3.98 10.94
CA ASN A 25 16.11 -4.14 12.29
C ASN A 25 16.83 -2.87 12.78
N ARG A 26 17.55 -2.18 11.89
CA ARG A 26 18.20 -0.91 12.24
C ARG A 26 17.23 0.23 12.57
N ARG A 27 15.99 0.14 12.09
CA ARG A 27 14.93 1.16 12.24
C ARG A 27 14.00 0.87 13.41
N GLN A 28 13.85 -0.38 13.79
CA GLN A 28 13.13 -0.79 14.99
C GLN A 28 14.09 -0.72 16.19
N GLN A 29 14.31 0.48 16.73
CA GLN A 29 15.23 0.68 17.87
C GLN A 29 14.56 0.48 19.24
N GLY A 30 13.27 0.16 19.26
CA GLY A 30 12.55 -0.32 20.44
C GLY A 30 11.21 -0.98 20.10
N ASP A 31 10.62 -1.69 21.07
CA ASP A 31 9.37 -2.46 20.93
C ASP A 31 8.14 -1.63 20.50
N GLN A 32 8.23 -0.29 20.53
CA GLN A 32 7.15 0.64 20.22
C GLN A 32 7.25 1.24 18.80
N ASP A 33 8.33 0.97 18.06
CA ASP A 33 8.52 1.50 16.71
C ASP A 33 7.73 0.68 15.68
N ILE A 34 6.46 1.05 15.50
CA ILE A 34 5.61 0.52 14.44
C ILE A 34 6.10 1.07 13.10
N LEU A 35 6.39 0.16 12.16
CA LEU A 35 6.75 0.49 10.78
C LEU A 35 5.74 -0.12 9.83
N TRP A 36 5.33 0.66 8.84
CA TRP A 36 4.54 0.20 7.70
C TRP A 36 5.37 0.31 6.43
N PHE A 37 5.06 -0.53 5.46
CA PHE A 37 5.84 -0.68 4.24
C PHE A 37 4.94 -0.59 3.01
N ARG A 38 5.50 -0.11 1.90
CA ARG A 38 4.83 -0.12 0.59
C ARG A 38 5.84 -0.34 -0.53
N GLY A 39 5.63 -1.40 -1.31
CA GLY A 39 6.39 -1.65 -2.54
C GLY A 39 5.84 -0.84 -3.72
N GLN A 40 6.73 -0.32 -4.55
CA GLN A 40 6.42 0.16 -5.89
C GLN A 40 7.51 -0.32 -6.84
N ARG A 41 7.10 -0.76 -8.04
CA ARG A 41 8.03 -1.24 -9.07
C ARG A 41 8.90 -0.16 -9.72
N ASP A 42 8.65 1.11 -9.42
CA ASP A 42 9.30 2.24 -10.07
C ASP A 42 9.47 3.37 -9.05
N ASP A 43 10.72 3.68 -8.75
CA ASP A 43 11.15 4.59 -7.71
C ASP A 43 10.91 6.07 -8.03
N ARG A 44 10.48 6.37 -9.26
CA ARG A 44 10.09 7.70 -9.77
C ARG A 44 8.64 8.04 -9.43
N TRP A 45 7.84 7.05 -9.05
CA TRP A 45 6.43 7.26 -8.73
C TRP A 45 6.25 7.90 -7.37
N ASP A 46 5.27 8.80 -7.28
CA ASP A 46 4.87 9.37 -6.01
C ASP A 46 4.02 8.40 -5.16
N VAL A 47 4.02 8.66 -3.87
CA VAL A 47 3.27 7.92 -2.84
C VAL A 47 1.90 8.57 -2.67
N GLU A 48 1.06 8.40 -3.68
CA GLU A 48 -0.29 8.95 -3.74
C GLU A 48 -1.32 7.89 -4.17
N PRO A 49 -2.57 7.99 -3.69
CA PRO A 49 -3.63 7.07 -4.06
C PRO A 49 -4.09 7.31 -5.50
N SER A 50 -4.73 6.29 -6.07
CA SER A 50 -5.15 6.27 -7.47
C SER A 50 -6.11 7.42 -7.84
N ILE A 51 -6.95 7.88 -6.90
CA ILE A 51 -7.83 9.02 -7.16
C ILE A 51 -7.08 10.35 -7.36
N ARG A 52 -5.82 10.47 -6.94
CA ARG A 52 -5.02 11.69 -7.14
C ARG A 52 -4.34 11.74 -8.51
N ARG A 53 -4.40 10.65 -9.28
CA ARG A 53 -3.78 10.53 -10.60
C ARG A 53 -4.72 10.98 -11.71
N GLY A 54 -5.00 12.29 -11.75
CA GLY A 54 -5.75 12.91 -12.84
C GLY A 54 -7.27 12.85 -12.72
N TYR A 55 -7.81 12.51 -11.55
CA TYR A 55 -9.25 12.60 -11.26
C TYR A 55 -9.60 13.86 -10.46
N THR A 56 -10.83 14.31 -10.62
CA THR A 56 -11.39 15.41 -9.84
C THR A 56 -12.17 14.90 -8.62
N PRO A 57 -12.44 15.74 -7.60
CA PRO A 57 -13.34 15.39 -6.52
C PRO A 57 -14.75 14.99 -6.98
N LEU A 58 -15.21 15.50 -8.12
CA LEU A 58 -16.49 15.12 -8.73
C LEU A 58 -16.44 13.68 -9.25
N ASP A 59 -15.32 13.25 -9.84
CA ASP A 59 -15.14 11.87 -10.31
C ASP A 59 -15.18 10.89 -9.14
N GLU A 60 -14.49 11.21 -8.04
CA GLU A 60 -14.52 10.39 -6.82
C GLU A 60 -15.96 10.18 -6.31
N ARG A 61 -16.74 11.26 -6.22
CA ARG A 61 -18.15 11.20 -5.81
C ARG A 61 -19.01 10.42 -6.80
N ASN A 62 -18.72 10.53 -8.09
CA ASN A 62 -19.41 9.71 -9.10
C ASN A 62 -19.08 8.23 -8.93
N PHE A 63 -17.82 7.88 -8.68
CA PHE A 63 -17.40 6.50 -8.43
C PHE A 63 -18.10 5.93 -7.20
N THR A 64 -18.04 6.62 -6.05
CA THR A 64 -18.64 6.14 -4.80
C THR A 64 -20.15 5.96 -4.94
N ASN A 65 -20.88 6.94 -5.48
CA ASN A 65 -22.33 6.85 -5.61
C ASN A 65 -22.76 5.77 -6.60
N ARG A 66 -22.14 5.69 -7.78
CA ARG A 66 -22.49 4.66 -8.78
C ARG A 66 -22.13 3.26 -8.32
N PHE A 67 -21.01 3.11 -7.60
CA PHE A 67 -20.61 1.81 -7.05
C PHE A 67 -21.61 1.35 -5.98
N ARG A 68 -21.93 2.22 -5.00
CA ARG A 68 -22.93 1.93 -3.94
C ARG A 68 -24.28 1.49 -4.51
N SER A 69 -24.81 2.21 -5.50
CA SER A 69 -26.10 1.88 -6.12
C SER A 69 -26.14 0.54 -6.84
N ARG A 70 -24.98 0.00 -7.27
CA ARG A 70 -24.90 -1.20 -8.11
C ARG A 70 -24.31 -2.40 -7.38
N ALA A 71 -23.58 -2.20 -6.29
CA ALA A 71 -22.87 -3.25 -5.58
C ALA A 71 -23.82 -4.19 -4.82
N ALA A 72 -24.94 -3.67 -4.26
CA ALA A 72 -25.82 -4.46 -3.38
C ALA A 72 -26.43 -5.72 -4.02
N ILE A 73 -26.65 -5.75 -5.34
CA ILE A 73 -27.13 -6.95 -6.06
C ILE A 73 -25.99 -7.90 -6.47
N ARG A 74 -24.74 -7.45 -6.40
CA ARG A 74 -23.53 -8.18 -6.85
C ARG A 74 -22.69 -8.71 -5.70
N TYR A 75 -22.84 -8.14 -4.51
CA TYR A 75 -22.03 -8.43 -3.33
C TYR A 75 -22.95 -8.45 -2.10
N SER A 76 -22.98 -9.57 -1.38
CA SER A 76 -23.88 -9.78 -0.24
C SER A 76 -23.16 -10.43 0.95
N PRO A 77 -23.28 -9.85 2.16
CA PRO A 77 -23.98 -8.60 2.46
C PRO A 77 -23.16 -7.39 1.98
N ALA A 78 -23.82 -6.42 1.34
CA ALA A 78 -23.21 -5.14 1.05
C ALA A 78 -23.05 -4.31 2.33
N PRO A 79 -22.04 -3.43 2.40
CA PRO A 79 -21.91 -2.51 3.52
C PRO A 79 -23.15 -1.62 3.69
N ALA A 80 -23.44 -1.20 4.93
CA ALA A 80 -24.46 -0.19 5.20
C ALA A 80 -24.16 1.10 4.42
N TYR A 81 -25.20 1.87 4.08
CA TYR A 81 -25.05 3.03 3.19
C TYR A 81 -24.05 4.09 3.71
N ASP A 82 -24.03 4.28 5.03
CA ASP A 82 -23.18 5.22 5.78
C ASP A 82 -21.84 4.62 6.22
N ALA A 83 -21.57 3.34 5.93
CA ALA A 83 -20.31 2.68 6.22
C ALA A 83 -19.22 3.06 5.18
N HIS A 84 -18.83 4.33 5.17
CA HIS A 84 -17.92 4.92 4.18
C HIS A 84 -16.59 4.18 4.07
N ALA A 85 -15.97 3.78 5.18
CA ALA A 85 -14.70 3.08 5.15
C ALA A 85 -14.82 1.69 4.51
N ALA A 86 -15.86 0.92 4.87
CA ALA A 86 -16.16 -0.36 4.25
C ALA A 86 -16.41 -0.22 2.73
N TRP A 87 -17.10 0.84 2.31
CA TRP A 87 -17.30 1.13 0.89
C TRP A 87 -15.99 1.44 0.16
N LEU A 88 -15.13 2.29 0.73
CA LEU A 88 -13.82 2.60 0.11
C LEU A 88 -12.91 1.37 0.07
N GLY A 89 -12.90 0.55 1.13
CA GLY A 89 -12.18 -0.72 1.15
C GLY A 89 -12.66 -1.68 0.05
N LEU A 90 -13.98 -1.83 -0.11
CA LEU A 90 -14.57 -2.66 -1.15
C LEU A 90 -14.26 -2.13 -2.57
N MET A 91 -14.32 -0.81 -2.76
CA MET A 91 -13.95 -0.17 -4.02
C MET A 91 -12.47 -0.41 -4.36
N GLN A 92 -11.58 -0.22 -3.40
CA GLN A 92 -10.14 -0.46 -3.53
C GLN A 92 -9.86 -1.93 -3.86
N HIS A 93 -10.54 -2.87 -3.18
CA HIS A 93 -10.41 -4.31 -3.42
C HIS A 93 -10.68 -4.67 -4.90
N TYR A 94 -11.69 -4.05 -5.52
CA TYR A 94 -12.05 -4.24 -6.92
C TYR A 94 -11.41 -3.24 -7.89
N GLY A 95 -10.38 -2.50 -7.44
CA GLY A 95 -9.56 -1.65 -8.31
C GLY A 95 -10.20 -0.32 -8.73
N LEU A 96 -11.30 0.11 -8.08
CA LEU A 96 -11.81 1.46 -8.29
C LEU A 96 -10.85 2.49 -7.68
N PRO A 97 -10.63 3.65 -8.33
CA PRO A 97 -9.85 4.72 -7.73
C PRO A 97 -10.46 5.22 -6.43
N THR A 98 -9.67 5.29 -5.36
CA THR A 98 -10.09 5.78 -4.04
C THR A 98 -9.07 6.75 -3.45
N ARG A 99 -9.44 7.48 -2.39
CA ARG A 99 -8.54 8.32 -1.58
C ARG A 99 -7.74 7.57 -0.52
N ILE A 100 -7.93 6.26 -0.39
CA ILE A 100 -7.12 5.45 0.52
C ILE A 100 -5.94 4.87 -0.24
N LEU A 101 -4.78 4.83 0.41
CA LEU A 101 -3.55 4.25 -0.13
C LEU A 101 -3.13 3.08 0.75
N ASP A 102 -2.87 1.93 0.12
CA ASP A 102 -2.50 0.69 0.81
C ASP A 102 -1.08 0.76 1.39
N TRP A 103 -0.94 0.20 2.58
CA TRP A 103 0.31 -0.10 3.25
C TRP A 103 0.22 -1.52 3.81
N THR A 104 1.37 -2.10 4.14
CA THR A 104 1.45 -3.40 4.81
C THR A 104 2.33 -3.31 6.04
N ARG A 105 2.01 -4.09 7.07
CA ARG A 105 2.90 -4.27 8.23
C ARG A 105 4.05 -5.25 7.95
N SER A 106 4.01 -5.97 6.82
CA SER A 106 5.04 -6.94 6.45
C SER A 106 6.02 -6.35 5.43
N PRO A 107 7.34 -6.28 5.75
CA PRO A 107 8.33 -5.83 4.78
C PRO A 107 8.42 -6.78 3.57
N LEU A 108 8.15 -8.07 3.75
CA LEU A 108 8.18 -9.06 2.65
C LEU A 108 7.00 -8.90 1.70
N VAL A 109 5.81 -8.54 2.20
CA VAL A 109 4.66 -8.19 1.35
C VAL A 109 4.97 -6.93 0.54
N ALA A 110 5.64 -5.94 1.13
CA ALA A 110 6.08 -4.76 0.39
C ALA A 110 7.15 -5.10 -0.65
N ALA A 111 8.10 -5.99 -0.33
CA ALA A 111 9.09 -6.47 -1.29
C ALA A 111 8.42 -7.19 -2.47
N TYR A 112 7.42 -8.04 -2.22
CA TYR A 112 6.59 -8.66 -3.25
C TYR A 112 6.02 -7.61 -4.21
N PHE A 113 5.34 -6.57 -3.71
CA PHE A 113 4.77 -5.51 -4.56
C PHE A 113 5.82 -4.68 -5.30
N ALA A 114 7.05 -4.56 -4.78
CA ALA A 114 8.13 -3.89 -5.48
C ALA A 114 8.62 -4.70 -6.70
N VAL A 115 8.53 -6.03 -6.64
CA VAL A 115 9.10 -6.94 -7.67
C VAL A 115 8.06 -7.82 -8.38
N GLU A 116 6.76 -7.60 -8.12
CA GLU A 116 5.65 -8.46 -8.59
C GLU A 116 5.65 -8.69 -10.11
N HIS A 117 6.07 -7.68 -10.88
CA HIS A 117 6.14 -7.76 -12.33
C HIS A 117 7.10 -8.86 -12.82
N ARG A 118 8.12 -9.22 -12.03
CA ARG A 118 8.98 -10.38 -12.29
C ARG A 118 8.43 -11.69 -11.79
N LEU A 119 7.54 -11.67 -10.80
CA LEU A 119 6.93 -12.88 -10.22
C LEU A 119 5.72 -13.38 -11.02
N ALA A 120 5.01 -12.47 -11.68
CA ALA A 120 3.82 -12.76 -12.48
C ALA A 120 4.12 -12.94 -13.98
N ASP A 121 5.39 -13.17 -14.35
CA ASP A 121 5.87 -13.29 -15.75
C ASP A 121 5.36 -12.17 -16.67
N MET A 122 5.19 -10.96 -16.12
CA MET A 122 4.72 -9.82 -16.89
C MET A 122 5.87 -9.26 -17.72
N VAL A 123 5.61 -9.00 -19.01
CA VAL A 123 6.58 -8.32 -19.87
C VAL A 123 6.86 -6.94 -19.29
N ASP A 124 8.09 -6.76 -18.80
CA ASP A 124 8.54 -5.52 -18.19
C ASP A 124 8.45 -4.38 -19.23
N SER A 125 7.46 -3.52 -19.03
CA SER A 125 7.21 -2.38 -19.92
C SER A 125 8.12 -1.18 -19.57
N SER A 126 8.88 -1.28 -18.47
CA SER A 126 9.70 -0.21 -17.92
C SER A 126 11.17 -0.65 -17.87
N PRO A 127 11.92 -0.54 -18.98
CA PRO A 127 13.32 -0.97 -18.97
C PRO A 127 14.15 -0.14 -17.97
N GLY A 128 14.66 -0.83 -16.94
CA GLY A 128 15.77 -0.36 -16.10
C GLY A 128 15.44 0.64 -14.99
N ALA A 129 14.18 0.79 -14.57
CA ALA A 129 13.85 1.57 -13.38
C ALA A 129 14.20 0.78 -12.10
N ASP A 130 14.71 1.47 -11.09
CA ASP A 130 14.83 0.91 -9.76
C ASP A 130 13.43 0.73 -9.15
N ALA A 131 13.23 -0.31 -8.35
CA ALA A 131 12.05 -0.43 -7.52
C ALA A 131 12.27 0.28 -6.17
N VAL A 132 11.22 0.38 -5.36
CA VAL A 132 11.28 1.04 -4.07
C VAL A 132 10.39 0.36 -3.04
N ILE A 133 10.89 0.26 -1.81
CA ILE A 133 10.12 -0.04 -0.63
C ILE A 133 10.11 1.22 0.23
N TRP A 134 8.94 1.85 0.35
CA TRP A 134 8.73 2.96 1.27
C TRP A 134 8.55 2.42 2.68
N VAL A 135 9.13 3.10 3.66
CA VAL A 135 8.94 2.83 5.09
C VAL A 135 8.26 4.03 5.73
N LEU A 136 7.13 3.80 6.38
CA LEU A 136 6.32 4.80 7.06
C LEU A 136 6.36 4.54 8.57
N ARG A 137 6.56 5.61 9.34
CA ARG A 137 6.35 5.68 10.79
C ARG A 137 4.97 6.29 11.06
N PRO A 138 3.90 5.48 11.12
CA PRO A 138 2.54 5.99 11.12
C PRO A 138 2.20 6.83 12.35
N HIS A 139 2.72 6.50 13.53
CA HIS A 139 2.55 7.36 14.72
C HIS A 139 3.27 8.71 14.55
N ALA A 140 4.49 8.72 14.02
CA ALA A 140 5.19 9.98 13.77
C ALA A 140 4.46 10.86 12.75
N MET A 141 3.87 10.25 11.71
CA MET A 141 3.01 10.96 10.75
C MET A 141 1.74 11.49 11.42
N ASN A 142 1.06 10.67 12.22
CA ASN A 142 -0.17 11.06 12.88
C ASN A 142 0.06 12.14 13.96
N ARG A 143 1.23 12.20 14.62
CA ARG A 143 1.58 13.28 15.56
C ARG A 143 1.62 14.67 14.93
N ILE A 144 1.67 14.77 13.60
CA ILE A 144 1.51 16.04 12.89
C ILE A 144 0.09 16.60 13.09
N HIS A 145 -0.86 15.73 13.39
CA HIS A 145 -2.18 16.09 13.87
C HIS A 145 -2.15 16.23 15.40
N PRO A 146 -2.68 17.33 15.96
CA PRO A 146 -2.81 17.49 17.40
C PRO A 146 -3.45 16.26 18.06
N ASP A 147 -2.89 15.83 19.18
CA ASP A 147 -3.43 14.78 20.05
C ASP A 147 -3.57 13.37 19.45
N THR A 148 -2.91 13.09 18.31
CA THR A 148 -2.97 11.76 17.65
C THR A 148 -1.63 11.03 17.72
N ASP A 149 -1.44 10.18 18.74
CA ASP A 149 -0.28 9.27 18.86
C ASP A 149 -0.67 7.80 18.62
N VAL A 150 -1.74 7.60 17.87
CA VAL A 150 -2.32 6.28 17.59
C VAL A 150 -2.60 6.13 16.10
N THR A 151 -2.65 4.89 15.62
CA THR A 151 -3.29 4.55 14.34
C THR A 151 -4.71 4.07 14.60
N PRO A 152 -5.75 4.92 14.47
CA PRO A 152 -7.12 4.52 14.75
C PRO A 152 -7.59 3.49 13.71
N SER A 153 -8.63 2.73 14.04
CA SER A 153 -9.39 2.01 13.00
C SER A 153 -9.93 3.02 11.98
N ILE A 154 -9.94 2.64 10.70
CA ILE A 154 -10.51 3.47 9.63
C ILE A 154 -12.00 3.81 9.87
N ASP A 155 -12.73 2.99 10.65
CA ASP A 155 -14.12 3.22 11.04
C ASP A 155 -14.30 4.16 12.25
N ALA A 156 -13.20 4.58 12.89
CA ALA A 156 -13.24 5.45 14.05
C ALA A 156 -13.90 6.81 13.72
N VAL A 157 -14.55 7.40 14.71
CA VAL A 157 -15.29 8.67 14.55
C VAL A 157 -14.39 9.78 13.97
N MET A 158 -13.14 9.87 14.41
CA MET A 158 -12.16 10.85 13.92
C MET A 158 -11.84 10.71 12.43
N CYS A 159 -12.01 9.53 11.83
CA CYS A 159 -11.74 9.30 10.42
C CYS A 159 -12.90 9.76 9.52
N LYS A 160 -14.11 9.95 10.07
CA LYS A 160 -15.32 10.22 9.27
C LYS A 160 -15.20 11.49 8.42
N GLU A 161 -14.59 12.54 8.96
CA GLU A 161 -14.40 13.81 8.25
C GLU A 161 -13.43 13.69 7.07
N LEU A 162 -12.46 12.78 7.14
CA LEU A 162 -11.51 12.51 6.05
C LEU A 162 -12.15 11.71 4.90
N LEU A 163 -13.17 10.91 5.22
CA LEU A 163 -13.85 10.03 4.27
C LEU A 163 -15.07 10.70 3.62
N ALA A 164 -15.80 11.53 4.36
CA ALA A 164 -17.06 12.12 3.92
C ALA A 164 -16.97 12.87 2.56
N PRO A 165 -15.91 13.63 2.22
CA PRO A 165 -15.86 14.36 0.96
C PRO A 165 -15.87 13.48 -0.30
N ALA A 166 -15.51 12.19 -0.17
CA ALA A 166 -15.64 11.20 -1.25
C ALA A 166 -17.10 10.86 -1.59
N PHE A 167 -18.04 11.10 -0.67
CA PHE A 167 -19.42 10.63 -0.75
C PHE A 167 -20.47 11.73 -0.86
N THR A 168 -20.17 12.93 -0.35
CA THR A 168 -21.10 14.07 -0.28
C THR A 168 -20.46 15.35 -0.81
N ASP A 169 -21.29 16.23 -1.37
CA ASP A 169 -20.91 17.51 -1.95
C ASP A 169 -20.72 18.63 -0.92
N ASN A 170 -21.37 18.53 0.23
CA ASN A 170 -21.38 19.56 1.27
C ASN A 170 -20.33 19.35 2.38
N ALA A 171 -19.45 18.36 2.27
CA ALA A 171 -18.37 18.17 3.24
C ALA A 171 -17.17 19.07 2.90
N ALA A 172 -16.69 19.80 3.90
CA ALA A 172 -15.41 20.48 3.81
C ALA A 172 -14.28 19.45 3.70
N GLU A 173 -13.28 19.70 2.85
CA GLU A 173 -12.10 18.84 2.72
C GLU A 173 -11.08 19.27 3.79
N PRO A 174 -10.74 18.40 4.77
CA PRO A 174 -9.80 18.76 5.83
C PRO A 174 -8.38 19.06 5.36
N ASN A 175 -8.02 18.71 4.12
CA ASN A 175 -6.70 18.87 3.51
C ASN A 175 -5.59 18.27 4.38
N THR A 176 -5.77 17.00 4.75
CA THR A 176 -4.79 16.31 5.57
C THR A 176 -4.67 14.82 5.24
N VAL A 177 -3.60 14.18 5.73
CA VAL A 177 -3.35 12.74 5.52
C VAL A 177 -3.17 12.05 6.85
N MET A 178 -3.86 10.93 7.06
CA MET A 178 -3.83 10.18 8.33
C MET A 178 -3.57 8.69 8.08
N ALA A 179 -2.69 8.09 8.87
CA ALA A 179 -2.48 6.64 8.92
C ALA A 179 -3.55 6.00 9.80
N VAL A 180 -4.18 4.95 9.28
CA VAL A 180 -5.26 4.24 9.94
C VAL A 180 -5.10 2.73 9.78
N MET A 181 -5.51 1.99 10.79
CA MET A 181 -5.62 0.54 10.72
C MET A 181 -6.79 0.16 9.80
N ALA A 182 -6.56 -0.84 8.96
CA ALA A 182 -7.59 -1.40 8.13
C ALA A 182 -8.64 -2.12 8.99
N ALA A 183 -9.91 -2.07 8.59
CA ALA A 183 -10.93 -2.97 9.12
C ALA A 183 -10.76 -4.32 8.41
N GLU A 184 -10.14 -5.30 9.07
CA GLU A 184 -9.87 -6.65 8.53
C GLU A 184 -11.20 -7.39 8.26
N THR A 185 -11.78 -7.12 7.10
CA THR A 185 -13.11 -7.60 6.69
C THR A 185 -13.05 -8.64 5.56
N ASP A 186 -11.86 -8.86 5.00
CA ASP A 186 -11.60 -9.80 3.92
C ASP A 186 -10.22 -10.50 4.10
N LEU A 187 -10.12 -11.73 3.58
CA LEU A 187 -8.92 -12.56 3.71
C LEU A 187 -7.70 -11.95 3.02
N ARG A 188 -7.89 -11.24 1.89
CA ARG A 188 -6.78 -10.53 1.21
C ARG A 188 -6.16 -9.49 2.13
N MET A 189 -6.98 -8.74 2.86
CA MET A 189 -6.49 -7.71 3.78
C MET A 189 -5.71 -8.33 4.95
N PHE A 190 -6.17 -9.47 5.46
CA PHE A 190 -5.49 -10.22 6.50
C PHE A 190 -4.12 -10.74 6.04
N VAL A 191 -4.07 -11.42 4.88
CA VAL A 191 -2.82 -12.00 4.36
C VAL A 191 -1.80 -10.92 4.01
N GLN A 192 -2.26 -9.82 3.40
CA GLN A 192 -1.41 -8.68 3.07
C GLN A 192 -1.02 -7.86 4.31
N GLN A 193 -1.56 -8.18 5.49
CA GLN A 193 -1.37 -7.42 6.74
C GLN A 193 -1.64 -5.92 6.54
N GLY A 194 -2.75 -5.63 5.85
CA GLY A 194 -3.06 -4.32 5.30
C GLY A 194 -3.29 -3.24 6.36
N CYS A 195 -2.84 -2.03 6.03
CA CYS A 195 -3.13 -0.78 6.71
C CYS A 195 -3.28 0.32 5.65
N PHE A 196 -3.78 1.50 6.03
CA PHE A 196 -4.09 2.54 5.05
C PHE A 196 -3.58 3.91 5.47
N THR A 197 -3.40 4.77 4.48
CA THR A 197 -3.43 6.22 4.68
C THR A 197 -4.65 6.79 4.00
N ILE A 198 -5.40 7.68 4.65
CA ILE A 198 -6.53 8.40 4.07
C ILE A 198 -6.02 9.75 3.60
N HIS A 199 -6.16 10.06 2.30
CA HIS A 199 -5.63 11.29 1.70
C HIS A 199 -6.77 12.26 1.42
N SER A 200 -7.03 13.18 2.35
CA SER A 200 -7.87 14.35 2.09
C SER A 200 -7.07 15.47 1.41
N ASP A 201 -5.80 15.65 1.78
CA ASP A 201 -4.83 16.48 1.05
C ASP A 201 -4.53 15.87 -0.33
N PRO A 202 -4.51 16.66 -1.42
CA PRO A 202 -4.12 16.18 -2.74
C PRO A 202 -2.61 15.96 -2.91
N THR A 203 -1.78 16.43 -2.00
CA THR A 203 -0.31 16.33 -2.06
C THR A 203 0.13 14.90 -1.79
N ALA A 204 0.99 14.34 -2.65
CA ALA A 204 1.58 13.03 -2.43
C ALA A 204 2.31 12.94 -1.08
N LEU A 205 2.24 11.77 -0.43
CA LEU A 205 2.74 11.58 0.93
C LEU A 205 4.24 11.88 1.07
N ASN A 206 5.03 11.46 0.08
CA ASN A 206 6.47 11.71 -0.02
C ASN A 206 6.84 13.17 -0.34
N ARG A 207 5.85 14.03 -0.59
CA ARG A 207 6.01 15.47 -0.88
C ARG A 207 5.39 16.37 0.17
N LEU A 208 4.71 15.82 1.17
CA LEU A 208 4.17 16.59 2.28
C LEU A 208 5.26 17.35 3.03
N ASN A 209 4.87 18.45 3.68
CA ASN A 209 5.75 19.17 4.57
C ASN A 209 6.25 18.24 5.69
N ARG A 210 7.55 18.31 6.01
CA ARG A 210 8.19 17.48 7.05
C ARG A 210 8.11 15.97 6.78
N ASN A 211 7.94 15.54 5.52
CA ASN A 211 7.90 14.12 5.14
C ASN A 211 9.05 13.29 5.70
N ALA A 212 10.27 13.84 5.72
CA ALA A 212 11.47 13.15 6.22
C ALA A 212 11.39 12.73 7.70
N GLU A 213 10.42 13.24 8.47
CA GLU A 213 10.18 12.83 9.85
C GLU A 213 9.42 11.49 9.96
N PHE A 214 8.68 11.11 8.92
CA PHE A 214 7.78 9.97 8.99
C PHE A 214 7.85 9.00 7.80
N ILE A 215 8.34 9.40 6.63
CA ILE A 215 8.49 8.50 5.49
C ILE A 215 9.91 8.50 4.96
N GLU A 216 10.43 7.32 4.65
CA GLU A 216 11.75 7.13 4.08
C GLU A 216 11.75 6.08 2.96
N LYS A 217 12.79 6.14 2.13
CA LYS A 217 12.91 5.36 0.90
C LYS A 217 13.99 4.28 1.05
N LEU A 218 13.66 3.04 0.67
CA LEU A 218 14.62 1.96 0.40
C LEU A 218 14.55 1.62 -1.09
N THR A 219 15.55 2.01 -1.86
CA THR A 219 15.67 1.69 -3.28
C THR A 219 16.07 0.22 -3.46
N VAL A 220 15.46 -0.45 -4.42
CA VAL A 220 15.87 -1.77 -4.91
C VAL A 220 16.45 -1.55 -6.30
N PRO A 221 17.78 -1.63 -6.47
CA PRO A 221 18.41 -1.39 -7.75
C PRO A 221 17.85 -2.32 -8.83
N ALA A 222 17.69 -1.82 -10.06
CA ALA A 222 17.17 -2.59 -11.18
C ALA A 222 17.93 -3.91 -11.42
N ALA A 223 19.24 -3.92 -11.15
CA ALA A 223 20.09 -5.10 -11.26
C ALA A 223 19.76 -6.20 -10.24
N ASP A 224 19.21 -5.82 -9.08
CA ASP A 224 18.94 -6.72 -7.96
C ASP A 224 17.48 -7.21 -7.94
N ILE A 225 16.57 -6.57 -8.68
CA ILE A 225 15.13 -6.92 -8.72
C ILE A 225 14.91 -8.41 -8.99
N ALA A 226 15.65 -9.01 -9.92
CA ALA A 226 15.50 -10.42 -10.27
C ALA A 226 15.95 -11.35 -9.12
N GLY A 227 17.04 -11.01 -8.44
CA GLY A 227 17.54 -11.74 -7.27
C GLY A 227 16.56 -11.63 -6.10
N LEU A 228 16.10 -10.41 -5.79
CA LEU A 228 15.13 -10.17 -4.73
C LEU A 228 13.80 -10.89 -5.00
N ALA A 229 13.30 -10.87 -6.24
CA ALA A 229 12.09 -11.61 -6.62
C ALA A 229 12.24 -13.11 -6.33
N HIS A 230 13.37 -13.71 -6.71
CA HIS A 230 13.64 -15.11 -6.42
C HIS A 230 13.61 -15.40 -4.92
N GLU A 231 14.28 -14.59 -4.10
CA GLU A 231 14.31 -14.77 -2.64
C GLU A 231 12.93 -14.60 -2.00
N VAL A 232 12.14 -13.59 -2.42
CA VAL A 232 10.75 -13.38 -1.97
C VAL A 232 9.88 -14.61 -2.28
N SER A 233 10.04 -15.20 -3.47
CA SER A 233 9.36 -16.44 -3.83
C SER A 233 9.82 -17.64 -3.00
N VAL A 234 11.11 -17.74 -2.66
CA VAL A 234 11.66 -18.79 -1.78
C VAL A 234 11.10 -18.67 -0.36
N CYS A 235 10.86 -17.45 0.12
CA CYS A 235 10.19 -17.19 1.39
C CYS A 235 8.69 -17.52 1.38
N GLY A 236 8.12 -17.96 0.27
CA GLY A 236 6.72 -18.39 0.17
C GLY A 236 5.72 -17.26 -0.09
N PHE A 237 6.15 -16.15 -0.69
CA PHE A 237 5.27 -15.07 -1.11
C PHE A 237 5.03 -15.17 -2.62
N ARG A 238 3.96 -15.85 -3.02
CA ARG A 238 3.51 -15.99 -4.43
C ARG A 238 2.20 -15.25 -4.67
N GLU A 239 1.79 -15.16 -5.93
CA GLU A 239 0.56 -14.49 -6.33
C GLU A 239 -0.68 -15.04 -5.62
N GLY A 240 -0.88 -16.37 -5.58
CA GLY A 240 -2.02 -16.96 -4.87
C GLY A 240 -1.96 -16.85 -3.35
N ASP A 241 -0.76 -16.66 -2.78
CA ASP A 241 -0.59 -16.40 -1.34
C ASP A 241 -0.99 -14.95 -1.01
N ILE A 242 -0.54 -13.98 -1.81
CA ILE A 242 -0.83 -12.55 -1.61
C ILE A 242 -2.29 -12.21 -1.98
N PHE A 243 -2.85 -12.89 -2.98
CA PHE A 243 -4.20 -12.71 -3.48
C PHE A 243 -4.98 -14.03 -3.32
N PRO A 244 -5.63 -14.25 -2.16
CA PRO A 244 -6.18 -15.56 -1.81
C PRO A 244 -7.51 -15.89 -2.53
N ASP A 245 -7.85 -15.18 -3.61
CA ASP A 245 -9.04 -15.47 -4.40
C ASP A 245 -8.78 -16.57 -5.44
N LEU A 246 -9.87 -17.24 -5.83
CA LEU A 246 -9.82 -18.36 -6.77
C LEU A 246 -9.31 -17.96 -8.15
N GLY A 247 -9.42 -16.68 -8.53
CA GLY A 247 -8.92 -16.18 -9.81
C GLY A 247 -7.40 -16.26 -9.87
N HIS A 248 -6.72 -15.69 -8.87
CA HIS A 248 -5.27 -15.72 -8.77
C HIS A 248 -4.74 -17.14 -8.54
N LEU A 249 -5.39 -17.95 -7.71
CA LEU A 249 -5.04 -19.36 -7.56
C LEU A 249 -5.09 -20.12 -8.90
N ALA A 250 -6.14 -19.90 -9.70
CA ALA A 250 -6.27 -20.54 -11.01
C ALA A 250 -5.26 -20.04 -12.05
N GLN A 251 -4.77 -18.80 -11.91
CA GLN A 251 -3.70 -18.25 -12.74
C GLN A 251 -2.36 -18.88 -12.37
N GLU A 252 -2.03 -18.94 -11.07
CA GLU A 252 -0.82 -19.58 -10.57
C GLU A 252 -0.71 -21.04 -11.03
N LEU A 253 -1.78 -21.83 -10.88
CA LEU A 253 -1.79 -23.23 -11.32
C LEU A 253 -1.59 -23.39 -12.83
N ARG A 254 -2.09 -22.45 -13.65
CA ARG A 254 -1.88 -22.47 -15.10
C ARG A 254 -0.42 -22.20 -15.47
N HIS A 255 0.26 -21.32 -14.73
CA HIS A 255 1.67 -21.03 -14.94
C HIS A 255 2.57 -22.18 -14.45
N ALA A 256 2.25 -22.79 -13.31
CA ALA A 256 3.00 -23.91 -12.76
C ALA A 256 2.89 -25.18 -13.64
N TYR A 257 1.78 -25.36 -14.36
CA TYR A 257 1.51 -26.52 -15.20
C TYR A 257 1.07 -26.13 -16.62
N PRO A 258 1.96 -25.60 -17.46
CA PRO A 258 1.62 -25.18 -18.82
C PRO A 258 1.31 -26.38 -19.73
N PRO A 259 0.55 -26.19 -20.83
CA PRO A 259 0.25 -27.27 -21.78
C PRO A 259 1.51 -27.92 -22.35
N HIS A 260 1.54 -29.26 -22.41
CA HIS A 260 2.64 -29.98 -23.03
C HIS A 260 2.81 -29.58 -24.51
N GLY A 261 4.00 -29.06 -24.86
CA GLY A 261 4.34 -28.66 -26.24
C GLY A 261 4.33 -27.15 -26.50
N ALA A 262 3.86 -26.32 -25.57
CA ALA A 262 4.17 -24.90 -25.56
C ALA A 262 5.52 -24.71 -24.86
N ALA A 263 6.55 -24.29 -25.58
CA ALA A 263 7.79 -23.85 -24.95
C ALA A 263 7.43 -22.74 -23.95
N ALA A 264 7.93 -22.86 -22.71
CA ALA A 264 7.91 -21.75 -21.77
C ALA A 264 8.52 -20.55 -22.51
N THR A 265 7.68 -19.55 -22.78
CA THR A 265 8.17 -18.34 -23.44
C THR A 265 9.02 -17.64 -22.39
N PRO A 266 10.28 -17.29 -22.71
CA PRO A 266 11.20 -16.71 -21.74
C PRO A 266 10.75 -15.34 -21.23
#